data_AF-A0A1B2EEQ2-F1
#
_entry.id   AF-A0A1B2EEQ2-F1
#
_cell.length_a   1.000
_cell.length_b   1.000
_cell.length_c   1.000
_cell.angle_alpha   90.00
_cell.angle_beta   90.00
_cell.angle_gamma   90.00
#
_symmetry.space_group_name_H-M   'P 1'
#
loop_
_entity.id
_entity.type
_entity.pdbx_description
1 polymer ?
#
loop_
_entity_poly.entity_id
_entity_poly.type
_entity_poly.pdbx_seq_one_letter_code
_entity_poly.pdbx_strand_id
1 'polypeptide(L)'
;MGHRYSVGEQVHVTGHTSNPVVYEIIRLLPEDDGEFGYRLRSVLSDNQRSARESEIRPLKAEQDVSKAATAEHSFPKAKAEHKLPKAAAGTTQRKLFGWWVLTIVLAAGAGALLMVAFRGSQNDAGPGAFFGLLLGLTALALYLHKLRPRQVYLSNRARAEALAGATFTE
;
A
#
# COMPACT_ATOMS: atom_id res chain seq x y z
N MET A 1 27.64 15.14 -2.60
CA MET A 1 26.37 15.43 -3.29
C MET A 1 25.31 14.52 -2.70
N GLY A 2 24.05 14.95 -2.65
CA GLY A 2 22.95 14.15 -2.09
C GLY A 2 21.93 13.80 -3.17
N HIS A 3 21.22 12.70 -2.98
CA HIS A 3 20.09 12.32 -3.82
C HIS A 3 19.02 13.42 -3.78
N ARG A 4 18.49 13.80 -4.94
CA ARG A 4 17.38 14.77 -5.03
C ARG A 4 16.06 14.23 -4.50
N TYR A 5 15.88 12.92 -4.59
CA TYR A 5 14.65 12.24 -4.19
C TYR A 5 14.89 11.24 -3.07
N SER A 6 13.85 11.00 -2.26
CA SER A 6 13.90 10.08 -1.11
C SER A 6 13.19 8.75 -1.37
N VAL A 7 13.56 7.71 -0.60
CA VAL A 7 12.81 6.44 -0.61
C VAL A 7 11.38 6.68 -0.11
N GLY A 8 10.39 6.14 -0.82
CA GLY A 8 8.96 6.33 -0.59
C GLY A 8 8.34 7.50 -1.36
N GLU A 9 9.14 8.30 -2.06
CA GLU A 9 8.66 9.43 -2.84
C GLU A 9 8.04 8.97 -4.18
N GLN A 10 6.94 9.60 -4.58
CA GLN A 10 6.25 9.31 -5.83
C GLN A 10 6.72 10.25 -6.93
N VAL A 11 7.09 9.67 -8.07
CA VAL A 11 7.71 10.37 -9.19
C VAL A 11 7.16 9.90 -10.52
N HIS A 12 7.31 10.74 -11.53
CA HIS A 12 7.10 10.39 -12.93
C HIS A 12 8.42 10.03 -13.59
N VAL A 13 8.43 8.95 -14.38
CA VAL A 13 9.56 8.63 -15.23
C VAL A 13 9.27 9.14 -16.63
N THR A 14 10.13 10.02 -17.12
CA THR A 14 10.07 10.55 -18.48
C THR A 14 10.62 9.47 -19.40
N GLY A 15 9.74 8.70 -20.04
CA GLY A 15 10.09 7.65 -20.99
C GLY A 15 9.24 7.70 -22.25
N HIS A 16 9.56 6.86 -23.25
CA HIS A 16 8.84 6.76 -24.54
C HIS A 16 7.37 6.28 -24.42
N THR A 17 6.85 6.10 -23.21
CA THR A 17 5.48 5.64 -23.01
C THR A 17 4.55 6.84 -23.01
N SER A 18 3.52 6.78 -23.84
CA SER A 18 2.51 7.84 -24.03
C SER A 18 1.70 8.18 -22.79
N ASN A 19 1.71 7.33 -21.77
CA ASN A 19 0.99 7.53 -20.52
C ASN A 19 1.98 7.79 -19.37
N PRO A 20 1.83 8.92 -18.63
CA PRO A 20 2.64 9.17 -17.44
C PRO A 20 2.31 8.12 -16.38
N VAL A 21 3.24 7.18 -16.16
CA VAL A 21 3.11 6.17 -15.10
C VAL A 21 3.77 6.71 -13.84
N VAL A 22 3.03 6.64 -12.73
CA VAL A 22 3.54 6.99 -11.40
C VAL A 22 4.36 5.83 -10.85
N TYR A 23 5.55 6.15 -10.36
CA TYR A 23 6.45 5.22 -9.70
C TYR A 23 6.77 5.69 -8.29
N GLU A 24 7.07 4.75 -7.40
CA GLU A 24 7.58 4.99 -6.06
C GLU A 24 9.07 4.61 -6.01
N ILE A 25 9.88 5.46 -5.38
CA ILE A 25 11.29 5.18 -5.16
C ILE A 25 11.43 4.16 -4.04
N ILE A 26 11.94 2.98 -4.36
CA ILE A 26 12.12 1.90 -3.37
C ILE A 26 13.56 1.77 -2.89
N ARG A 27 14.53 2.26 -3.67
CA ARG A 27 15.95 2.18 -3.31
C ARG A 27 16.78 3.23 -4.05
N LEU A 28 17.76 3.81 -3.35
CA LEU A 28 18.78 4.67 -3.92
C LEU A 28 19.93 3.80 -4.44
N LEU A 29 20.39 4.04 -5.67
CA LEU A 29 21.53 3.36 -6.27
C LEU A 29 22.77 4.26 -6.17
N PRO A 30 23.99 3.68 -6.16
CA PRO A 30 25.20 4.47 -6.23
C PRO A 30 25.22 5.33 -7.50
N GLU A 31 26.03 6.38 -7.45
CA GLU A 31 26.29 7.26 -8.58
C GLU A 31 27.00 6.48 -9.71
N ASP A 32 26.51 6.65 -10.93
CA ASP A 32 27.06 6.05 -12.15
C ASP A 32 27.15 7.14 -13.21
N ASP A 33 28.32 7.31 -13.84
CA ASP A 33 28.61 8.41 -14.77
C ASP A 33 28.34 9.83 -14.23
N GLY A 34 28.43 10.04 -12.91
CA GLY A 34 28.17 11.35 -12.29
C GLY A 34 26.68 11.64 -12.01
N GLU A 35 25.79 10.67 -12.23
CA GLU A 35 24.37 10.77 -11.93
C GLU A 35 23.91 9.72 -10.92
N PHE A 36 23.05 10.10 -9.97
CA PHE A 36 22.44 9.15 -9.06
C PHE A 36 21.37 8.30 -9.77
N GLY A 37 21.42 7.00 -9.54
CA GLY A 37 20.38 6.08 -9.96
C GLY A 37 19.32 5.85 -8.88
N TYR A 38 18.12 5.47 -9.30
CA TYR A 38 17.01 5.13 -8.43
C TYR A 38 16.36 3.85 -8.91
N ARG A 39 16.01 2.96 -7.99
CA ARG A 39 15.15 1.81 -8.27
C ARG A 39 13.72 2.19 -7.95
N LEU A 40 12.88 2.06 -8.96
CA LEU A 40 11.51 2.52 -8.99
C LEU A 40 10.58 1.30 -9.05
N ARG A 41 9.47 1.35 -8.33
CA ARG A 41 8.37 0.40 -8.44
C ARG A 41 7.14 1.13 -8.99
N SER A 42 6.51 0.56 -10.00
CA SER A 42 5.26 1.13 -10.51
C SER A 42 4.19 1.07 -9.42
N VAL A 43 3.40 2.14 -9.27
CA VAL A 43 2.28 2.13 -8.30
C VAL A 43 1.13 1.27 -8.83
N LEU A 44 0.99 1.17 -10.16
CA LEU A 44 -0.08 0.45 -10.84
C LEU A 44 0.23 -1.02 -11.14
N SER A 45 1.51 -1.38 -11.15
CA SER A 45 1.97 -2.72 -11.53
C SER A 45 3.12 -3.14 -10.63
N ASP A 46 3.32 -4.45 -10.43
CA ASP A 46 4.48 -4.95 -9.69
C ASP A 46 5.81 -4.83 -10.46
N ASN A 47 5.82 -4.08 -11.56
CA ASN A 47 7.01 -3.89 -12.37
C ASN A 47 8.00 -2.95 -11.66
N GLN A 48 9.27 -3.31 -11.71
CA GLN A 48 10.37 -2.52 -11.17
C GLN A 48 11.34 -2.15 -12.29
N ARG A 49 11.90 -0.95 -12.19
CA ARG A 49 12.89 -0.46 -13.16
C ARG A 49 13.92 0.43 -12.46
N SER A 50 15.13 0.47 -13.00
CA SER A 50 16.12 1.48 -12.65
C SER A 50 16.00 2.69 -13.58
N ALA A 51 16.10 3.89 -13.02
CA ALA A 51 16.12 5.15 -13.78
C ALA A 51 17.18 6.09 -13.20
N ARG A 52 17.75 6.94 -14.06
CA ARG A 52 18.69 7.99 -13.65
C ARG A 52 17.93 9.21 -13.12
N GLU A 53 18.58 10.04 -12.31
CA GLU A 53 17.96 11.27 -11.78
C GLU A 53 17.36 12.15 -12.87
N SER A 54 18.04 12.24 -14.01
CA SER A 54 17.65 12.99 -15.20
C SER A 54 16.36 12.49 -15.87
N GLU A 55 16.05 11.19 -15.72
CA GLU A 55 14.82 10.58 -16.25
C GLU A 55 13.62 10.82 -15.34
N ILE A 56 13.84 11.25 -14.09
CA ILE A 56 12.83 11.34 -13.06
C ILE A 56 12.35 12.79 -12.92
N ARG A 57 11.04 12.97 -12.94
CA ARG A 57 10.38 14.24 -12.61
C ARG A 57 9.56 14.08 -11.34
N PRO A 58 9.54 15.08 -10.46
CA PRO A 58 8.67 15.05 -9.31
C PRO A 58 7.22 14.91 -9.80
N LEU A 59 6.46 14.04 -9.16
CA LEU A 59 5.02 14.10 -9.28
C LEU A 59 4.66 15.49 -8.77
N LYS A 60 4.17 16.37 -9.64
CA LYS A 60 3.71 17.72 -9.25
C LYS A 60 2.46 17.51 -8.42
N ALA A 61 2.66 17.08 -7.17
CA ALA A 61 1.65 17.19 -6.16
C ALA A 61 1.31 18.67 -6.11
N GLU A 62 0.04 18.93 -5.91
CA GLU A 62 -0.58 20.21 -5.67
C GLU A 62 -0.06 20.89 -4.38
N GLN A 63 1.24 20.74 -4.09
CA GLN A 63 1.99 21.39 -3.01
C GLN A 63 2.24 22.87 -3.28
N ASP A 64 2.05 23.33 -4.53
CA ASP A 64 2.06 24.76 -4.86
C ASP A 64 0.86 25.51 -4.24
N VAL A 65 -0.23 24.85 -3.82
CA VAL A 65 -1.32 25.52 -3.09
C VAL A 65 -0.89 25.89 -1.67
N SER A 66 0.01 25.10 -1.06
CA SER A 66 0.54 25.41 0.29
C SER A 66 1.67 26.44 0.28
N LYS A 67 2.36 26.63 -0.85
CA LYS A 67 3.46 27.60 -0.98
C LYS A 67 3.00 28.95 -1.58
N ALA A 68 1.98 28.95 -2.45
CA ALA A 68 1.36 30.18 -2.95
C ALA A 68 0.52 30.92 -1.89
N ALA A 69 -0.07 30.20 -0.92
CA ALA A 69 -0.77 30.82 0.22
C ALA A 69 0.17 31.53 1.23
N THR A 70 1.49 31.43 1.05
CA THR A 70 2.49 32.08 1.94
C THR A 70 3.22 33.26 1.27
N ALA A 71 2.91 33.60 0.01
CA ALA A 71 3.59 34.68 -0.71
C ALA A 71 2.76 35.98 -0.85
N GLU A 72 1.46 35.96 -0.57
CA GLU A 72 0.61 37.16 -0.59
C GLU A 72 -0.15 37.31 0.71
N HIS A 73 0.47 37.85 1.76
CA HIS A 73 -0.17 38.70 2.79
C HIS A 73 0.89 39.14 3.81
N SER A 74 1.75 40.07 3.37
CA SER A 74 2.50 40.93 4.27
C SER A 74 1.60 42.03 4.82
N PHE A 75 0.78 41.76 5.84
CA PHE A 75 0.13 42.80 6.68
C PHE A 75 -0.30 42.22 8.05
N PRO A 76 -0.53 43.05 9.08
CA PRO A 76 0.21 42.99 10.33
C PRO A 76 -0.44 42.15 11.42
N LYS A 77 0.42 41.41 12.14
CA LYS A 77 0.40 41.12 13.59
C LYS A 77 -0.93 41.38 14.32
N ALA A 78 -1.94 40.53 14.10
CA ALA A 78 -3.06 40.39 15.02
C ALA A 78 -2.86 39.13 15.85
N LYS A 79 -2.68 39.34 17.15
CA LYS A 79 -2.56 38.35 18.21
C LYS A 79 -3.90 37.61 18.31
N ALA A 80 -4.04 36.48 17.63
CA ALA A 80 -5.19 35.60 17.76
C ALA A 80 -4.73 34.25 18.30
N GLU A 81 -4.96 34.05 19.59
CA GLU A 81 -4.85 32.77 20.27
C GLU A 81 -5.92 31.82 19.71
N HIS A 82 -5.59 31.09 18.65
CA HIS A 82 -6.45 30.03 18.12
C HIS A 82 -5.82 28.68 18.43
N LYS A 83 -6.44 27.97 19.38
CA LYS A 83 -6.09 26.60 19.79
C LYS A 83 -6.01 25.70 18.55
N LEU A 84 -4.82 25.13 18.31
CA LEU A 84 -4.61 24.09 17.30
C LEU A 84 -5.51 22.87 17.59
N PRO A 85 -6.24 22.33 16.61
CA PRO A 85 -6.71 20.95 16.69
C PRO A 85 -5.49 20.02 16.60
N LYS A 86 -5.16 19.39 17.73
CA LYS A 86 -4.12 18.37 17.88
C LYS A 86 -4.43 17.22 16.92
N ALA A 87 -3.50 16.97 16.00
CA ALA A 87 -3.56 15.94 14.99
C ALA A 87 -3.95 14.57 15.57
N ALA A 88 -5.06 14.01 15.10
CA ALA A 88 -5.39 12.59 15.29
C ALA A 88 -4.63 11.76 14.24
N ALA A 89 -3.31 11.75 14.36
CA ALA A 89 -2.45 10.85 13.61
C ALA A 89 -2.43 9.48 14.32
N GLY A 90 -2.96 8.47 13.64
CA GLY A 90 -2.53 7.10 13.81
C GLY A 90 -3.36 6.23 14.75
N THR A 91 -4.33 5.49 14.20
CA THR A 91 -4.72 4.15 14.70
C THR A 91 -5.57 3.41 13.68
N THR A 92 -5.03 3.06 12.51
CA THR A 92 -5.74 2.15 11.57
C THR A 92 -5.00 0.83 11.34
N GLN A 93 -3.70 0.77 11.62
CA GLN A 93 -2.91 -0.45 11.38
C GLN A 93 -3.05 -1.56 12.46
N ARG A 94 -3.67 -1.28 13.61
CA ARG A 94 -3.80 -2.30 14.69
C ARG A 94 -4.95 -3.29 14.49
N LYS A 95 -5.97 -2.99 13.66
CA LYS A 95 -7.14 -3.88 13.52
C LYS A 95 -6.89 -5.09 12.62
N LEU A 96 -5.93 -5.02 11.69
CA LEU A 96 -5.65 -6.12 10.75
C LEU A 96 -4.83 -7.26 11.38
N PHE A 97 -3.97 -6.96 12.36
CA PHE A 97 -3.18 -8.00 13.04
C PHE A 97 -4.00 -8.81 14.05
N GLY A 98 -4.92 -8.17 14.78
CA GLY A 98 -5.74 -8.85 15.79
C GLY A 98 -6.66 -9.93 15.20
N TRP A 99 -7.18 -9.70 13.99
CA TRP A 99 -8.08 -10.67 13.35
C TRP A 99 -7.33 -11.90 12.81
N TRP A 100 -6.09 -11.74 12.36
CA TRP A 100 -5.23 -12.84 11.92
C TRP A 100 -4.79 -13.76 13.07
N VAL A 101 -4.50 -13.20 14.24
CA VAL A 101 -4.16 -14.01 15.43
C VAL A 101 -5.39 -14.81 15.88
N LEU A 102 -6.58 -14.21 15.83
CA LEU A 102 -7.82 -14.90 16.19
C LEU A 102 -8.12 -16.10 15.28
N THR A 103 -7.88 -16.01 13.96
CA THR A 103 -8.11 -17.14 13.05
C THR A 103 -7.16 -18.30 13.29
N ILE A 104 -5.88 -18.02 13.63
CA ILE A 104 -4.90 -19.06 13.94
C ILE A 104 -5.28 -19.82 15.22
N VAL A 105 -5.68 -19.10 16.27
CA VAL A 105 -6.09 -19.71 17.55
C VAL A 105 -7.36 -20.56 17.38
N LEU A 106 -8.34 -20.09 16.61
CA LEU A 106 -9.57 -20.85 16.33
C LEU A 106 -9.30 -22.12 15.50
N ALA A 107 -8.41 -22.05 14.51
CA ALA A 107 -8.03 -23.20 13.70
C ALA A 107 -7.28 -24.27 14.53
N ALA A 108 -6.38 -23.84 15.43
CA ALA A 108 -5.66 -24.76 16.32
C ALA A 108 -6.60 -25.44 17.34
N GLY A 109 -7.54 -24.69 17.91
CA GLY A 109 -8.53 -25.23 18.85
C GLY A 109 -9.48 -26.24 18.19
N ALA A 110 -9.94 -25.97 16.97
CA ALA A 110 -10.78 -26.88 16.22
C ALA A 110 -10.06 -28.20 15.88
N GLY A 111 -8.78 -28.14 15.51
CA GLY A 111 -7.98 -29.34 15.23
C GLY A 111 -7.84 -30.29 16.43
N ALA A 112 -7.64 -29.74 17.63
CA ALA A 112 -7.56 -30.54 18.85
C ALA A 112 -8.89 -31.20 19.22
N LEU A 113 -10.01 -30.48 19.08
CA LEU A 113 -11.34 -31.03 19.33
C LEU A 113 -11.69 -32.16 18.34
N LEU A 114 -11.29 -31.99 17.07
CA LEU A 114 -11.52 -32.98 16.02
C LEU A 114 -10.65 -34.24 16.24
N MET A 115 -9.40 -34.11 16.71
CA MET A 115 -8.59 -35.26 17.10
C MET A 115 -9.19 -36.05 18.27
N VAL A 116 -9.79 -35.37 19.26
CA VAL A 116 -10.46 -36.05 20.38
C VAL A 116 -11.73 -36.76 19.90
N ALA A 117 -12.52 -36.13 19.03
CA ALA A 117 -13.71 -36.74 18.45
C ALA A 117 -13.39 -37.93 17.53
N PHE A 118 -12.27 -37.86 16.79
CA PHE A 118 -11.88 -38.92 15.85
C PHE A 118 -11.24 -40.14 16.53
N ARG A 119 -10.73 -39.99 17.76
CA ARG A 119 -10.17 -41.11 18.53
C ARG A 119 -11.20 -42.19 18.89
N GLY A 120 -12.51 -41.91 18.73
CA GLY A 120 -13.59 -42.87 18.93
C GLY A 120 -14.12 -43.56 17.67
N SER A 121 -13.72 -43.14 16.45
CA SER A 121 -14.29 -43.63 15.19
C SER A 121 -13.27 -44.49 14.43
N GLN A 122 -13.20 -45.78 14.78
CA GLN A 122 -12.45 -46.81 14.04
C GLN A 122 -13.16 -47.18 12.72
N ASN A 123 -13.44 -46.20 11.86
CA ASN A 123 -13.88 -46.49 10.50
C ASN A 123 -12.64 -46.47 9.59
N ASP A 124 -12.50 -47.50 8.75
CA ASP A 124 -11.34 -47.90 7.93
C ASP A 124 -10.78 -46.86 6.93
N ALA A 125 -11.16 -45.57 7.05
CA ALA A 125 -10.53 -44.49 6.32
C ALA A 125 -9.15 -44.21 6.93
N GLY A 126 -8.13 -44.86 6.37
CA GLY A 126 -6.74 -44.69 6.81
C GLY A 126 -6.30 -43.23 6.88
N PRO A 127 -5.33 -42.90 7.76
CA PRO A 127 -4.90 -41.53 8.06
C PRO A 127 -4.48 -40.71 6.83
N GLY A 128 -4.10 -41.36 5.72
CA GLY A 128 -3.73 -40.70 4.47
C GLY A 128 -4.82 -39.85 3.82
N ALA A 129 -6.10 -40.20 3.97
CA ALA A 129 -7.20 -39.44 3.37
C ALA A 129 -7.35 -38.03 4.00
N PHE A 130 -7.10 -37.93 5.30
CA PHE A 130 -7.16 -36.66 6.04
C PHE A 130 -6.01 -35.72 5.67
N PHE A 131 -4.79 -36.27 5.52
CA PHE A 131 -3.64 -35.46 5.10
C PHE A 131 -3.82 -34.91 3.68
N GLY A 132 -4.39 -35.69 2.76
CA GLY A 132 -4.69 -35.23 1.40
C GLY A 132 -5.67 -34.06 1.38
N LEU A 133 -6.75 -34.14 2.16
CA LEU A 133 -7.77 -33.08 2.22
C LEU A 133 -7.23 -31.81 2.88
N LEU A 134 -6.45 -31.95 3.95
CA LEU A 134 -5.81 -30.81 4.63
C LEU A 134 -4.81 -30.08 3.71
N LEU A 135 -3.98 -30.83 2.98
CA LEU A 135 -3.04 -30.25 2.00
C LEU A 135 -3.79 -29.58 0.85
N GLY A 136 -4.86 -30.19 0.34
CA GLY A 136 -5.70 -29.61 -0.70
C GLY A 136 -6.34 -28.28 -0.29
N LEU A 137 -6.91 -28.19 0.91
CA LEU A 137 -7.49 -26.95 1.45
C LEU A 137 -6.42 -25.87 1.68
N THR A 138 -5.23 -26.26 2.14
CA THR A 138 -4.12 -25.31 2.37
C THR A 138 -3.63 -24.73 1.04
N ALA A 139 -3.47 -25.57 0.01
CA ALA A 139 -3.09 -25.13 -1.33
C ALA A 139 -4.15 -24.20 -1.95
N LEU A 140 -5.45 -24.53 -1.78
CA LEU A 140 -6.54 -23.69 -2.24
C LEU A 140 -6.58 -22.33 -1.53
N ALA A 141 -6.33 -22.30 -0.22
CA ALA A 141 -6.26 -21.05 0.54
C ALA A 141 -5.11 -20.15 0.07
N LEU A 142 -3.93 -20.71 -0.20
CA LEU A 142 -2.79 -19.97 -0.77
C LEU A 142 -3.11 -19.45 -2.18
N TYR A 143 -3.77 -20.26 -3.00
CA TYR A 143 -4.22 -19.86 -4.34
C TYR A 143 -5.21 -18.68 -4.28
N LEU A 144 -6.23 -18.77 -3.42
CA LEU A 144 -7.18 -17.68 -3.22
C LEU A 144 -6.54 -16.42 -2.62
N HIS A 145 -5.53 -16.57 -1.75
CA HIS A 145 -4.80 -15.43 -1.22
C HIS A 145 -4.03 -14.69 -2.33
N LYS A 146 -3.40 -15.42 -3.26
CA LYS A 146 -2.71 -14.84 -4.41
C LYS A 146 -3.65 -14.07 -5.35
N LEU A 147 -4.95 -14.41 -5.33
CA LEU A 147 -5.99 -13.73 -6.11
C LEU A 147 -6.58 -12.48 -5.43
N ARG A 148 -6.18 -12.12 -4.19
CA ARG A 148 -6.70 -10.93 -3.49
C ARG A 148 -6.09 -9.54 -3.83
N PRO A 149 -5.16 -9.29 -4.78
CA PRO A 149 -4.67 -7.93 -5.01
C PRO A 149 -5.59 -7.13 -5.97
N ARG A 150 -6.89 -6.98 -5.67
CA ARG A 150 -7.80 -6.15 -6.49
C ARG A 150 -8.82 -5.27 -5.76
N GLN A 151 -9.06 -5.46 -4.47
CA GLN A 151 -10.13 -4.72 -3.77
C GLN A 151 -9.73 -3.33 -3.27
N VAL A 152 -8.44 -2.98 -3.26
CA VAL A 152 -8.00 -1.65 -2.80
C VAL A 152 -8.19 -0.56 -3.88
N TYR A 153 -8.24 -0.94 -5.16
CA TYR A 153 -8.32 0.01 -6.28
C TYR A 153 -9.68 0.70 -6.46
N LEU A 154 -10.79 0.04 -6.10
CA LEU A 154 -12.12 0.62 -6.29
C LEU A 154 -12.42 1.75 -5.28
N SER A 155 -11.81 1.71 -4.09
CA SER A 155 -12.04 2.71 -3.05
C SER A 155 -11.41 4.08 -3.36
N ASN A 156 -10.26 4.12 -4.04
CA ASN A 156 -9.60 5.37 -4.39
C ASN A 156 -10.19 6.01 -5.65
N ARG A 157 -10.68 5.21 -6.60
CA ARG A 157 -11.38 5.73 -7.79
C ARG A 157 -12.71 6.37 -7.43
N ALA A 158 -13.51 5.73 -6.56
CA ALA A 158 -14.77 6.30 -6.09
C ALA A 158 -14.56 7.62 -5.32
N ARG A 159 -13.45 7.77 -4.58
CA ARG A 159 -13.09 9.03 -3.92
C ARG A 159 -12.63 10.10 -4.90
N ALA A 160 -11.87 9.74 -5.94
CA ALA A 160 -11.45 10.68 -6.99
C ALA A 160 -12.64 11.20 -7.81
N GLU A 161 -13.60 10.33 -8.15
CA GLU A 161 -14.82 10.72 -8.87
C GLU A 161 -15.76 11.58 -7.99
N ALA A 162 -15.87 11.28 -6.69
CA ALA A 162 -16.66 12.11 -5.76
C ALA A 162 -16.08 13.52 -5.55
N LEU A 163 -14.75 13.67 -5.57
CA LEU A 163 -14.09 14.97 -5.47
C LEU A 163 -14.19 15.76 -6.78
N ALA A 164 -14.11 15.10 -7.93
CA ALA A 164 -14.23 15.75 -9.24
C ALA A 164 -15.68 16.17 -9.58
N GLY A 165 -16.69 15.46 -9.06
CA GLY A 165 -18.10 15.81 -9.26
C GLY A 165 -18.60 16.97 -8.41
N ALA A 166 -17.88 17.35 -7.35
CA ALA A 166 -18.30 18.40 -6.41
C ALA A 166 -17.97 19.83 -6.87
N THR A 167 -17.24 20.00 -7.98
CA THR A 167 -16.79 21.32 -8.48
C THR A 167 -17.57 21.84 -9.69
N PHE A 168 -18.74 21.27 -10.02
CA PHE A 168 -19.48 21.65 -11.22
C PHE A 168 -20.98 21.86 -10.95
N THR A 169 -21.31 22.89 -10.17
CA THR A 169 -22.63 23.51 -10.14
C THR A 169 -22.47 25.02 -9.93
N GLU A 170 -22.43 25.77 -11.02
CA GLU A 170 -22.81 27.20 -11.09
C GLU A 170 -23.87 27.35 -12.17
#